data_AF-A0A3M1SL69-F1
#
_entry.id   AF-A0A3M1SL69-F1
#
_cell.length_a   1.000
_cell.length_b   1.000
_cell.length_c   1.000
_cell.angle_alpha   90.00
_cell.angle_beta   90.00
_cell.angle_gamma   90.00
#
_symmetry.space_group_name_H-M   'P 1'
#
loop_
_entity.id
_entity.type
_entity.pdbx_description
1 polymer ?
#
loop_
_entity_poly.entity_id
_entity_poly.type
_entity_poly.pdbx_seq_one_letter_code
_entity_poly.pdbx_strand_id
1 'polypeptide(L)'
;MWLERFIEEEIQKAIAEGKFTGLKGEGKPLNLDEYFAAPEDLRAAYSLLKSHNIVPQEVELMREIADLKKKIKICADDNERYKLTNALNEKSMALALILERNKLRKRKLI
;
A
#
# COMPACT_ATOMS: atom_id res chain seq x y z
N MET A 1 23.02 -22.18 18.07
CA MET A 1 23.37 -20.76 18.31
C MET A 1 22.46 -20.21 19.42
N TRP A 2 22.89 -19.25 20.27
CA TRP A 2 22.04 -18.77 21.39
C TRP A 2 20.76 -18.06 20.93
N LEU A 3 20.85 -17.30 19.83
CA LEU A 3 19.71 -16.59 19.24
C LEU A 3 18.60 -17.53 18.77
N GLU A 4 18.96 -18.66 18.13
CA GLU A 4 18.00 -19.67 17.68
C GLU A 4 17.20 -20.25 18.85
N ARG A 5 17.89 -20.57 19.97
CA ARG A 5 17.24 -21.11 21.17
C ARG A 5 16.30 -20.09 21.81
N PHE A 6 16.72 -18.83 21.86
CA PHE A 6 15.89 -17.75 22.39
C PHE A 6 14.64 -17.51 21.52
N ILE A 7 14.79 -17.48 20.20
CA ILE A 7 13.66 -17.34 19.26
C ILE A 7 12.68 -18.50 19.42
N GLU A 8 13.18 -19.74 19.49
CA GLU A 8 12.34 -20.94 19.69
C GLU A 8 11.58 -20.88 21.02
N GLU A 9 12.25 -20.53 22.12
CA GLU A 9 11.60 -20.40 23.43
C GLU A 9 10.49 -19.34 23.44
N GLU A 10 10.68 -18.20 22.77
CA GLU A 10 9.64 -17.17 22.67
C GLU A 10 8.46 -17.61 21.79
N ILE A 11 8.71 -18.32 20.69
CA ILE A 11 7.64 -18.90 19.85
C ILE A 11 6.83 -19.91 20.67
N GLN A 12 7.49 -20.81 21.40
CA GLN A 12 6.83 -21.82 22.23
C GLN A 12 5.98 -21.20 23.35
N LYS A 13 6.48 -20.15 24.03
CA LYS A 13 5.69 -19.40 25.01
C LYS A 13 4.45 -18.77 24.38
N ALA A 14 4.60 -18.13 23.21
CA ALA A 14 3.46 -17.51 22.53
C ALA A 14 2.40 -18.54 22.09
N ILE A 15 2.82 -19.75 21.70
CA ILE A 15 1.91 -20.87 21.43
C ILE A 15 1.20 -21.32 22.72
N ALA A 16 1.94 -21.51 23.82
CA ALA A 16 1.37 -21.93 25.11
C ALA A 16 0.38 -20.90 25.69
N GLU A 17 0.63 -19.61 25.47
CA GLU A 17 -0.26 -18.51 25.84
C GLU A 17 -1.48 -18.37 24.90
N GLY A 18 -1.57 -19.18 23.85
CA GLY A 18 -2.66 -19.12 22.89
C GLY A 18 -2.66 -17.87 22.01
N LYS A 19 -1.54 -17.14 21.89
CA LYS A 19 -1.45 -15.90 21.08
C LYS A 19 -1.71 -16.12 19.58
N PHE A 20 -1.64 -17.38 19.12
CA PHE A 20 -1.97 -17.77 17.75
C PHE A 20 -3.42 -18.24 17.57
N THR A 21 -4.22 -18.24 18.63
CA THR A 21 -5.65 -18.58 18.60
C THR A 21 -6.52 -17.33 18.50
N GLY A 22 -7.67 -17.44 17.85
CA GLY A 22 -8.58 -16.34 17.57
C GLY A 22 -8.10 -15.37 16.48
N LEU A 23 -7.06 -15.73 15.72
CA LEU A 23 -6.52 -14.86 14.69
C LEU A 23 -7.50 -14.69 13.52
N LYS A 24 -7.45 -13.51 12.89
CA LYS A 24 -8.28 -13.23 11.72
C LYS A 24 -7.95 -14.22 10.59
N GLY A 25 -8.90 -15.10 10.28
CA GLY A 25 -8.75 -16.12 9.24
C GLY A 25 -8.31 -17.49 9.75
N GLU A 26 -8.23 -17.69 11.07
CA GLU A 26 -7.97 -19.01 11.65
C GLU A 26 -8.99 -20.05 11.18
N GLY A 27 -8.50 -21.22 10.77
CA GLY A 27 -9.32 -22.33 10.25
C GLY A 27 -9.98 -22.07 8.88
N LYS A 28 -9.76 -20.90 8.26
CA LYS A 28 -10.30 -20.56 6.94
C LYS A 28 -9.24 -20.71 5.87
N PRO A 29 -9.61 -21.10 4.64
CA PRO A 29 -8.68 -21.10 3.51
C PRO A 29 -8.13 -19.68 3.31
N LEU A 30 -6.84 -19.60 3.04
CA LEU A 30 -6.17 -18.33 2.78
C LEU A 30 -6.71 -17.74 1.46
N ASN A 31 -7.24 -16.51 1.51
CA ASN A 31 -7.58 -15.79 0.29
C ASN A 31 -6.30 -15.22 -0.33
N LEU A 32 -5.95 -15.73 -1.50
CA LEU A 32 -4.78 -15.30 -2.29
C LEU A 32 -5.17 -14.57 -3.58
N ASP A 33 -6.45 -14.24 -3.78
CA ASP A 33 -6.95 -13.63 -5.02
C ASP A 33 -6.18 -12.35 -5.35
N GLU A 34 -5.93 -11.53 -4.32
CA GLU A 34 -5.21 -10.27 -4.47
C GLU A 34 -3.71 -10.45 -4.66
N TYR A 35 -3.12 -11.52 -4.12
CA TYR A 35 -1.72 -11.89 -4.36
C TYR A 35 -1.52 -12.27 -5.83
N PHE A 36 -2.42 -13.08 -6.39
CA PHE A 36 -2.36 -13.50 -7.78
C PHE A 36 -2.87 -12.44 -8.77
N ALA A 37 -3.64 -11.45 -8.32
CA ALA A 37 -3.99 -10.27 -9.12
C ALA A 37 -2.76 -9.41 -9.45
N ALA A 38 -1.71 -9.46 -8.64
CA ALA A 38 -0.46 -8.79 -8.94
C ALA A 38 0.34 -9.55 -10.01
N PRO A 39 0.99 -8.84 -10.97
CA PRO A 39 1.94 -9.42 -11.90
C PRO A 39 3.04 -10.21 -11.17
N GLU A 40 3.47 -11.34 -11.74
CA GLU A 40 4.39 -12.28 -11.10
C GLU A 40 5.68 -11.62 -10.60
N ASP A 41 6.26 -10.74 -11.43
CA ASP A 41 7.44 -9.95 -11.15
C ASP A 41 7.28 -8.94 -10.00
N LEU A 42 6.03 -8.60 -9.64
CA LEU A 42 5.70 -7.60 -8.63
C LEU A 42 5.04 -8.17 -7.37
N ARG A 43 4.58 -9.44 -7.37
CA ARG A 43 3.81 -10.02 -6.25
C ARG A 43 4.55 -9.92 -4.92
N ALA A 44 5.84 -10.28 -4.90
CA ALA A 44 6.63 -10.29 -3.68
C ALA A 44 6.78 -8.87 -3.11
N ALA A 45 7.12 -7.89 -3.97
CA ALA A 45 7.27 -6.50 -3.57
C ALA A 45 5.93 -5.92 -3.06
N TYR A 46 4.82 -6.12 -3.77
CA TYR A 46 3.51 -5.63 -3.34
C TYR A 46 3.01 -6.29 -2.07
N SER A 47 3.24 -7.59 -1.89
CA SER A 47 2.84 -8.31 -0.66
C SER A 47 3.59 -7.80 0.56
N LEU A 48 4.90 -7.57 0.42
CA LEU A 48 5.75 -7.03 1.49
C LEU A 48 5.32 -5.61 1.87
N LEU A 49 5.12 -4.73 0.88
CA LEU A 49 4.67 -3.37 1.12
C LEU A 49 3.32 -3.37 1.86
N LYS A 50 2.37 -4.17 1.39
CA LYS A 50 1.04 -4.29 2.00
C LYS A 50 1.10 -4.85 3.42
N SER A 51 1.92 -5.87 3.69
CA SER A 51 2.04 -6.44 5.04
C SER A 51 2.61 -5.46 6.07
N HIS A 52 3.35 -4.44 5.62
CA HIS A 52 3.93 -3.41 6.47
C HIS A 52 3.13 -2.09 6.48
N ASN A 53 1.92 -2.05 5.91
CA ASN A 53 1.15 -0.82 5.69
C ASN A 53 1.92 0.26 4.89
N ILE A 54 2.96 -0.14 4.15
CA ILE A 54 3.70 0.74 3.27
C ILE A 54 2.96 0.73 1.93
N VAL A 55 2.55 1.91 1.47
CA VAL A 55 1.87 2.05 0.18
C VAL A 55 2.85 2.57 -0.86
N PRO A 56 2.78 2.11 -2.12
CA PRO A 56 3.55 2.70 -3.20
C PRO A 56 3.27 4.21 -3.34
N GLN A 57 4.25 4.96 -3.83
CA GLN A 57 4.17 6.42 -4.01
C GLN A 57 2.94 6.83 -4.84
N GLU A 58 2.54 6.03 -5.81
CA GLU A 58 1.34 6.27 -6.63
C GLU A 58 0.06 6.29 -5.77
N VAL A 59 -0.03 5.39 -4.79
CA VAL A 59 -1.18 5.29 -3.89
C VAL A 59 -1.22 6.47 -2.94
N GLU A 60 -0.07 6.96 -2.48
CA GLU A 60 0.02 8.18 -1.67
C GLU A 60 -0.46 9.41 -2.46
N LEU A 61 0.01 9.57 -3.69
CA LEU A 61 -0.42 10.65 -4.58
C LEU A 61 -1.93 10.59 -4.85
N MET A 62 -2.50 9.40 -5.04
CA MET A 62 -3.95 9.23 -5.20
C MET A 62 -4.74 9.70 -3.97
N ARG A 63 -4.23 9.42 -2.75
CA ARG A 63 -4.84 9.90 -1.50
C ARG A 63 -4.75 11.42 -1.40
N GLU A 64 -3.59 12.00 -1.65
CA GLU A 64 -3.39 13.47 -1.65
C GLU A 64 -4.33 14.17 -2.63
N ILE A 65 -4.46 13.64 -3.85
CA ILE A 65 -5.38 14.15 -4.88
C ILE A 65 -6.83 14.10 -4.38
N ALA A 66 -7.24 12.99 -3.75
CA ALA A 66 -8.59 12.84 -3.22
C ALA A 66 -8.88 13.87 -2.11
N ASP A 67 -7.90 14.12 -1.24
CA ASP A 67 -8.04 15.09 -0.15
C ASP A 67 -8.01 16.54 -0.65
N LEU A 68 -7.18 16.86 -1.65
CA LEU A 68 -7.20 18.16 -2.33
C LEU A 68 -8.56 18.41 -2.99
N LYS A 69 -9.15 17.43 -3.67
CA LYS A 69 -10.51 17.54 -4.24
C LYS A 69 -11.57 17.81 -3.17
N LYS A 70 -11.50 17.14 -2.02
CA LYS A 70 -12.40 17.40 -0.88
C LYS A 70 -12.24 18.83 -0.37
N LYS A 71 -10.99 19.29 -0.16
CA LYS A 71 -10.70 20.66 0.29
C LYS A 71 -11.25 21.71 -0.68
N ILE A 72 -11.02 21.53 -1.98
CA ILE A 72 -11.56 22.43 -3.03
C ILE A 72 -13.10 22.50 -2.97
N LYS A 73 -13.78 21.38 -2.70
CA LYS A 73 -15.24 21.33 -2.64
C LYS A 73 -15.82 22.11 -1.46
N ILE A 74 -15.08 22.21 -0.35
CA ILE A 74 -15.55 22.84 0.91
C ILE A 74 -15.04 24.29 1.02
N CYS A 75 -14.00 24.66 0.27
CA CYS A 75 -13.41 25.99 0.29
C CYS A 75 -14.33 27.04 -0.36
N ALA A 76 -14.59 28.13 0.36
CA ALA A 76 -15.45 29.24 -0.08
C ALA A 76 -14.66 30.46 -0.60
N ASP A 77 -13.35 30.54 -0.33
CA ASP A 77 -12.47 31.60 -0.83
C ASP A 77 -11.90 31.24 -2.21
N ASP A 78 -12.13 32.11 -3.20
CA ASP A 78 -11.67 31.92 -4.58
C ASP A 78 -10.14 31.93 -4.70
N ASN A 79 -9.44 32.67 -3.85
CA ASN A 79 -7.97 32.72 -3.88
C ASN A 79 -7.34 31.43 -3.33
N GLU A 80 -7.85 30.92 -2.21
CA GLU A 80 -7.45 29.61 -1.69
C GLU A 80 -7.83 28.48 -2.64
N ARG A 81 -9.01 28.56 -3.27
CA ARG A 81 -9.45 27.57 -4.25
C ARG A 81 -8.51 27.51 -5.46
N TYR A 82 -8.01 28.64 -5.95
CA TYR A 82 -7.02 28.68 -7.03
C TYR A 82 -5.71 27.98 -6.63
N LYS A 83 -5.19 28.26 -5.43
CA LYS A 83 -3.97 27.61 -4.91
C LYS A 83 -4.13 26.10 -4.77
N LEU A 84 -5.25 25.64 -4.21
CA LEU A 84 -5.55 24.21 -4.07
C LEU A 84 -5.69 23.52 -5.42
N THR A 85 -6.26 24.21 -6.42
CA THR A 85 -6.40 23.68 -7.78
C THR A 85 -5.05 23.55 -8.47
N ASN A 86 -4.13 24.50 -8.29
CA ASN A 86 -2.77 24.37 -8.81
C ASN A 86 -2.02 23.20 -8.17
N ALA A 87 -2.12 23.05 -6.85
CA ALA A 87 -1.54 21.89 -6.16
C ALA A 87 -2.15 20.57 -6.63
N LEU A 88 -3.47 20.53 -6.89
CA LEU A 88 -4.14 19.36 -7.44
C LEU A 88 -3.61 19.00 -8.83
N ASN A 89 -3.40 20.00 -9.69
CA ASN A 89 -2.87 19.79 -11.04
C ASN A 89 -1.44 19.25 -11.01
N GLU A 90 -0.58 19.80 -10.14
CA GLU A 90 0.80 19.33 -9.96
C GLU A 90 0.85 17.86 -9.54
N LYS A 91 0.08 17.48 -8.50
CA LYS A 91 0.03 16.08 -8.02
C LYS A 91 -0.57 15.15 -9.06
N SER A 92 -1.59 15.60 -9.80
CA SER A 92 -2.21 14.81 -10.86
C SER A 92 -1.23 14.55 -12.02
N MET A 93 -0.42 15.54 -12.38
CA MET A 93 0.62 15.39 -13.40
C MET A 93 1.72 14.43 -12.95
N ALA A 94 2.18 14.55 -11.70
CA ALA A 94 3.16 13.62 -11.12
C ALA A 94 2.66 12.17 -11.15
N LEU A 95 1.40 11.94 -10.77
CA LEU A 95 0.78 10.60 -10.82
C LEU A 95 0.73 10.06 -12.26
N ALA A 96 0.34 10.89 -13.23
CA ALA A 96 0.27 10.49 -14.64
C ALA A 96 1.65 10.02 -15.17
N LEU A 97 2.72 10.76 -14.86
CA LEU A 97 4.08 10.41 -15.27
C LEU A 97 4.54 9.07 -14.70
N ILE A 98 4.25 8.80 -13.42
CA ILE A 98 4.63 7.53 -12.79
C ILE A 98 3.87 6.35 -13.42
N LEU A 99 2.56 6.52 -13.67
CA LEU A 99 1.74 5.50 -14.32
C LEU A 99 2.21 5.22 -15.75
N GLU A 100 2.56 6.24 -16.53
CA GLU A 100 3.14 6.05 -17.86
C GLU A 100 4.48 5.30 -17.82
N ARG A 101 5.38 5.70 -16.91
CA ARG A 101 6.66 5.01 -16.73
C ARG A 101 6.46 3.52 -16.41
N ASN A 102 5.50 3.21 -15.54
CA ASN A 102 5.16 1.83 -15.18
C ASN A 102 4.57 1.05 -16.37
N LYS A 103 3.73 1.70 -17.19
CA LYS A 103 3.19 1.11 -18.43
C LYS A 103 4.29 0.78 -19.44
N LEU A 104 5.25 1.69 -19.62
CA LEU A 104 6.40 1.48 -20.52
C LEU A 104 7.34 0.37 -20.03
N ARG A 105 7.55 0.26 -18.71
CA ARG A 105 8.31 -0.84 -18.10
C ARG A 105 7.65 -2.19 -18.39
N LYS A 106 6.34 -2.31 -18.17
CA LYS A 106 5.58 -3.54 -18.48
C LYS A 106 5.68 -3.93 -19.96
N ARG A 107 5.65 -2.96 -20.87
CA ARG A 107 5.77 -3.20 -22.32
C ARG A 107 7.15 -3.70 -22.78
N LYS A 108 8.21 -3.44 -22.02
CA LYS A 108 9.57 -3.94 -22.32
C LYS A 108 9.85 -5.34 -21.77
N LEU A 109 8.97 -5.83 -20.89
CA LEU A 109 9.08 -7.15 -20.25
C LEU A 109 8.26 -8.22 -20.98
N ILE A 110 7.58 -7.85 -22.06
CA ILE A 110 6.83 -8.72 -22.99
C ILE A 110 7.58 -8.70 -24.32
#